data_AF-A0A965V139-F1
#
_entry.id   AF-A0A965V139-F1
#
_cell.length_a   1.000
_cell.length_b   1.000
_cell.length_c   1.000
_cell.angle_alpha   90.00
_cell.angle_beta   90.00
_cell.angle_gamma   90.00
#
_symmetry.space_group_name_H-M   'P 1'
#
loop_
_entity.id
_entity.type
_entity.pdbx_description
1 polymer ?
#
loop_
_entity_poly.entity_id
_entity_poly.type
_entity_poly.pdbx_seq_one_letter_code
_entity_poly.pdbx_strand_id
1 'polypeptide(L)'
;TIEAHGRGMQVYGVNGGLRGCLKDGADAFMPLEVDGISRIYNQGGSLLGTSRFNPFSKKENEERFVEILKKLHIEGLVMIGGEGTATLSHIIHQKMPTMRIAHVPKTIDNDIPLPGGKRTFGFETARTVGTQIVDTLIVDAKTCRRWYLVETMGRQAGFLTLGIGLASGASLALIPEEYSRGAHEPAEFAKRIVSTIKAQNMAGKNYGVILLAEGLLDCLRPESSELLDEDLRDELGRITYSEIELGDVLLPLIRNQLESEGITEIEIKHKTVGYELRCARPIAADIEYARILGYGAIQALSSQEGAFMVTREFEKLFFVPLEQFVANGTVRGRTVDLESDFYKLACRYMVR
;
A
#
# COMPACT_ATOMS: atom_id res chain seq x y z
N THR A 1 9.37 -22.24 -1.90
CA THR A 1 10.51 -23.09 -2.32
C THR A 1 10.57 -24.42 -1.60
N ILE A 2 10.66 -24.48 -0.26
CA ILE A 2 10.71 -25.78 0.46
C ILE A 2 9.56 -26.71 0.03
N GLU A 3 8.33 -26.21 0.07
CA GLU A 3 7.14 -27.00 -0.34
C GLU A 3 7.18 -27.40 -1.82
N ALA A 4 7.69 -26.53 -2.69
CA ALA A 4 7.79 -26.80 -4.12
C ALA A 4 8.83 -27.91 -4.39
N HIS A 5 9.98 -27.83 -3.73
CA HIS A 5 11.04 -28.83 -3.84
C HIS A 5 10.58 -30.21 -3.32
N GLY A 6 9.85 -30.24 -2.20
CA GLY A 6 9.25 -31.47 -1.68
C GLY A 6 8.25 -32.14 -2.64
N ARG A 7 7.77 -31.41 -3.65
CA ARG A 7 6.88 -31.89 -4.72
C ARG A 7 7.59 -32.09 -6.07
N GLY A 8 8.91 -31.95 -6.10
CA GLY A 8 9.70 -32.06 -7.34
C GLY A 8 9.55 -30.88 -8.30
N MET A 9 9.04 -29.73 -7.83
CA MET A 9 8.90 -28.52 -8.64
C MET A 9 10.18 -27.68 -8.61
N GLN A 10 10.58 -27.18 -9.79
CA GLN A 10 11.62 -26.17 -9.90
C GLN A 10 11.03 -24.77 -9.72
N VAL A 11 11.73 -23.90 -8.98
CA VAL A 11 11.27 -22.54 -8.70
C VAL A 11 12.24 -21.54 -9.29
N TYR A 12 11.73 -20.64 -10.12
CA TYR A 12 12.49 -19.52 -10.66
C TYR A 12 11.90 -18.20 -10.16
N GLY A 13 12.77 -17.30 -9.73
CA GLY A 13 12.46 -15.92 -9.43
C GLY A 13 12.71 -15.04 -10.64
N VAL A 14 11.82 -14.09 -10.91
CA VAL A 14 11.94 -13.16 -12.02
C VAL A 14 12.49 -11.83 -11.52
N ASN A 15 13.76 -11.56 -11.82
CA ASN A 15 14.40 -10.30 -11.46
C ASN A 15 13.71 -9.13 -12.17
N GLY A 16 13.43 -8.05 -11.43
CA GLY A 16 12.72 -6.89 -11.95
C GLY A 16 11.25 -7.15 -12.32
N GLY A 17 10.65 -8.23 -11.82
CA GLY A 17 9.25 -8.56 -12.06
C GLY A 17 8.89 -8.73 -13.54
N LEU A 18 7.65 -8.39 -13.91
CA LEU A 18 7.18 -8.54 -15.30
C LEU A 18 7.95 -7.66 -16.30
N ARG A 19 8.50 -6.52 -15.84
CA ARG A 19 9.35 -5.67 -16.69
C ARG A 19 10.65 -6.39 -17.05
N GLY A 20 11.31 -7.00 -16.07
CA GLY A 20 12.52 -7.78 -16.31
C GLY A 20 12.24 -9.00 -17.18
N CYS A 21 11.12 -9.72 -16.95
CA CYS A 21 10.68 -10.81 -17.82
C CYS A 21 10.65 -10.38 -19.29
N LEU A 22 10.01 -9.24 -19.61
CA LEU A 22 9.96 -8.78 -20.99
C LEU A 22 11.29 -8.27 -21.51
N LYS A 23 11.99 -7.44 -20.72
CA LYS A 23 13.22 -6.77 -21.17
C LYS A 23 14.35 -7.78 -21.40
N ASP A 24 14.60 -8.62 -20.40
CA ASP A 24 15.78 -9.46 -20.30
C ASP A 24 15.48 -10.94 -20.65
N GLY A 25 14.21 -11.30 -20.87
CA GLY A 25 13.83 -12.62 -21.37
C GLY A 25 14.23 -13.74 -20.39
N ALA A 26 14.93 -14.75 -20.89
CA ALA A 26 15.41 -15.88 -20.08
C ALA A 26 16.41 -15.45 -18.99
N ASP A 27 17.18 -14.38 -19.23
CA ASP A 27 18.20 -13.90 -18.28
C ASP A 27 17.58 -13.27 -17.02
N ALA A 28 16.29 -12.93 -17.06
CA ALA A 28 15.56 -12.47 -15.89
C ALA A 28 15.25 -13.60 -14.88
N PHE A 29 15.31 -14.87 -15.30
CA PHE A 29 14.89 -16.01 -14.50
C PHE A 29 16.08 -16.59 -13.73
N MET A 30 16.02 -16.50 -12.40
CA MET A 30 17.04 -17.02 -11.50
C MET A 30 16.50 -18.20 -10.72
N PRO A 31 17.16 -19.37 -10.70
CA PRO A 31 16.73 -20.49 -9.87
C PRO A 31 16.76 -20.10 -8.39
N LEU A 32 15.68 -20.42 -7.67
CA LEU A 32 15.56 -20.17 -6.24
C LEU A 32 15.75 -21.48 -5.47
N GLU A 33 16.99 -21.74 -5.07
CA GLU A 33 17.35 -22.89 -4.24
C GLU A 33 17.07 -22.64 -2.76
N VAL A 34 16.68 -23.69 -2.03
CA VAL A 34 16.29 -23.59 -0.60
C VAL A 34 17.40 -22.96 0.24
N ASP A 35 18.64 -23.41 0.06
CA ASP A 35 19.78 -22.93 0.84
C ASP A 35 20.07 -21.44 0.56
N GLY A 36 19.95 -21.03 -0.71
CA GLY A 36 20.18 -19.66 -1.15
C GLY A 36 19.18 -18.64 -0.62
N ILE A 37 17.99 -19.08 -0.15
CA ILE A 37 16.93 -18.19 0.36
C ILE A 37 16.53 -18.46 1.82
N SER A 38 17.19 -19.39 2.50
CA SER A 38 16.80 -19.89 3.83
C SER A 38 16.70 -18.81 4.93
N ARG A 39 17.34 -17.64 4.74
CA ARG A 39 17.43 -16.56 5.74
C ARG A 39 16.81 -15.23 5.30
N ILE A 40 16.18 -15.15 4.12
CA ILE A 40 15.63 -13.86 3.64
C ILE A 40 14.28 -13.52 4.27
N TYR A 41 13.60 -14.50 4.89
CA TYR A 41 12.23 -14.34 5.40
C TYR A 41 12.07 -13.29 6.52
N ASN A 42 13.16 -12.90 7.20
CA ASN A 42 13.15 -11.89 8.25
C ASN A 42 13.84 -10.58 7.82
N GLN A 43 14.12 -10.44 6.52
CA GLN A 43 14.66 -9.22 5.93
C GLN A 43 13.51 -8.46 5.24
N GLY A 44 13.56 -7.13 5.30
CA GLY A 44 12.66 -6.30 4.52
C GLY A 44 13.08 -6.22 3.04
N GLY A 45 12.21 -5.67 2.20
CA GLY A 45 12.47 -5.50 0.76
C GLY A 45 12.16 -6.75 -0.08
N SER A 46 12.67 -6.77 -1.32
CA SER A 46 12.47 -7.84 -2.28
C SER A 46 13.80 -8.24 -2.92
N LEU A 47 14.20 -9.50 -2.78
CA LEU A 47 15.40 -10.06 -3.43
C LEU A 47 15.36 -9.90 -4.95
N LEU A 48 14.17 -10.09 -5.54
CA LEU A 48 13.96 -10.03 -6.99
C LEU A 48 13.71 -8.61 -7.50
N GLY A 49 13.70 -7.61 -6.60
CA GLY A 49 13.18 -6.28 -6.92
C GLY A 49 11.67 -6.29 -7.18
N THR A 50 11.15 -5.18 -7.72
CA THR A 50 9.74 -5.03 -8.10
C THR A 50 9.63 -4.15 -9.34
N SER A 51 8.55 -4.27 -10.10
CA SER A 51 8.24 -3.37 -11.21
C SER A 51 6.77 -3.00 -11.25
N ARG A 52 6.45 -1.72 -11.45
CA ARG A 52 5.15 -1.30 -11.97
C ARG A 52 5.21 -1.38 -13.49
N PHE A 53 4.62 -2.44 -14.05
CA PHE A 53 4.65 -2.68 -15.47
C PHE A 53 3.50 -3.60 -15.89
N ASN A 54 2.78 -3.21 -16.94
CA ASN A 54 1.71 -4.00 -17.54
C ASN A 54 2.16 -4.53 -18.91
N PRO A 55 2.47 -5.83 -19.06
CA PRO A 55 2.85 -6.41 -20.34
C PRO A 55 1.70 -6.40 -21.37
N PHE A 56 0.45 -6.22 -20.95
CA PHE A 56 -0.72 -6.19 -21.83
C PHE A 56 -1.09 -4.78 -22.33
N SER A 57 -0.28 -3.78 -22.02
CA SER A 57 -0.45 -2.40 -22.50
C SER A 57 -0.25 -2.26 -24.02
N LYS A 58 0.55 -3.15 -24.62
CA LYS A 58 0.84 -3.20 -26.06
C LYS A 58 0.77 -4.64 -26.55
N LYS A 59 0.21 -4.84 -27.74
CA LYS A 59 0.06 -6.17 -28.34
C LYS A 59 1.42 -6.90 -28.50
N GLU A 60 2.45 -6.18 -28.91
CA GLU A 60 3.82 -6.72 -29.03
C GLU A 60 4.38 -7.22 -27.70
N ASN A 61 4.15 -6.48 -26.61
CA ASN A 61 4.57 -6.87 -25.26
C ASN A 61 3.82 -8.13 -24.79
N GLU A 62 2.52 -8.21 -25.07
CA GLU A 62 1.71 -9.39 -24.75
C GLU A 62 2.24 -10.64 -25.47
N GLU A 63 2.44 -10.57 -26.79
CA GLU A 63 2.94 -11.68 -27.60
C GLU A 63 4.31 -12.17 -27.11
N ARG A 64 5.24 -11.23 -26.87
CA ARG A 64 6.57 -11.54 -26.34
C ARG A 64 6.51 -12.19 -24.95
N PHE A 65 5.64 -11.70 -24.06
CA PHE A 65 5.49 -12.25 -22.72
C PHE A 65 5.02 -13.72 -22.78
N VAL A 66 3.99 -13.99 -23.58
CA VAL A 66 3.46 -15.35 -23.76
C VAL A 66 4.51 -16.28 -24.38
N GLU A 67 5.28 -15.80 -25.36
CA GLU A 67 6.34 -16.57 -26.00
C GLU A 67 7.44 -16.97 -25.01
N ILE A 68 7.87 -16.04 -24.14
CA ILE A 68 8.90 -16.31 -23.13
C ILE A 68 8.44 -17.40 -22.16
N LEU A 69 7.22 -17.30 -21.63
CA LEU A 69 6.70 -18.31 -20.70
C LEU A 69 6.59 -19.69 -21.34
N LYS A 70 6.21 -19.76 -22.62
CA LYS A 70 6.16 -21.02 -23.38
C LYS A 70 7.54 -21.62 -23.63
N LYS A 71 8.51 -20.79 -24.06
CA LYS A 71 9.90 -21.23 -24.32
C LYS A 71 10.59 -21.76 -23.07
N LEU A 72 10.30 -21.16 -21.92
CA LEU A 72 10.84 -21.57 -20.63
C LEU A 72 10.03 -22.70 -19.96
N HIS A 73 9.00 -23.22 -20.62
CA HIS A 73 8.11 -24.26 -20.10
C HIS A 73 7.54 -23.92 -18.71
N ILE A 74 7.15 -22.66 -18.50
CA ILE A 74 6.55 -22.24 -17.23
C ILE A 74 5.12 -22.78 -17.14
N GLU A 75 4.86 -23.62 -16.15
CA GLU A 75 3.56 -24.27 -15.96
C GLU A 75 2.67 -23.61 -14.89
N GLY A 76 3.23 -22.66 -14.13
CA GLY A 76 2.51 -21.95 -13.09
C GLY A 76 3.22 -20.70 -12.60
N LEU A 77 2.45 -19.73 -12.11
CA LEU A 77 2.94 -18.44 -11.64
C LEU A 77 2.51 -18.19 -10.20
N VAL A 78 3.47 -17.80 -9.37
CA VAL A 78 3.19 -17.19 -8.05
C VAL A 78 3.32 -15.68 -8.20
N MET A 79 2.19 -14.98 -8.18
CA MET A 79 2.13 -13.53 -8.39
C MET A 79 1.99 -12.83 -7.03
N ILE A 80 3.01 -12.07 -6.62
CA ILE A 80 3.04 -11.41 -5.31
C ILE A 80 2.87 -9.90 -5.49
N GLY A 81 1.75 -9.34 -5.02
CA GLY A 81 1.51 -7.91 -5.21
C GLY A 81 0.18 -7.40 -4.71
N GLY A 82 -0.08 -6.12 -5.00
CA GLY A 82 -1.31 -5.43 -4.63
C GLY A 82 -2.43 -5.67 -5.66
N GLU A 83 -3.46 -4.82 -5.62
CA GLU A 83 -4.58 -4.79 -6.56
C GLU A 83 -4.13 -4.87 -8.03
N GLY A 84 -3.19 -4.03 -8.47
CA GLY A 84 -2.72 -4.05 -9.86
C GLY A 84 -2.07 -5.37 -10.28
N THR A 85 -1.36 -6.05 -9.37
CA THR A 85 -0.78 -7.37 -9.65
C THR A 85 -1.86 -8.46 -9.68
N ALA A 86 -2.90 -8.35 -8.85
CA ALA A 86 -4.03 -9.25 -8.85
C ALA A 86 -4.86 -9.12 -10.14
N THR A 87 -5.07 -7.88 -10.60
CA THR A 87 -5.66 -7.58 -11.91
C THR A 87 -4.86 -8.21 -13.05
N LEU A 88 -3.52 -8.04 -13.05
CA LEU A 88 -2.66 -8.68 -14.05
C LEU A 88 -2.71 -10.21 -13.97
N SER A 89 -2.79 -10.78 -12.77
CA SER A 89 -2.94 -12.23 -12.58
C SER A 89 -4.22 -12.75 -13.26
N HIS A 90 -5.32 -12.02 -13.14
CA HIS A 90 -6.57 -12.35 -13.83
C HIS A 90 -6.44 -12.24 -15.36
N ILE A 91 -5.82 -11.17 -15.86
CA ILE A 91 -5.61 -10.97 -17.31
C ILE A 91 -4.73 -12.08 -17.90
N ILE A 92 -3.63 -12.45 -17.22
CA ILE A 92 -2.77 -13.57 -17.64
C ILE A 92 -3.59 -14.84 -17.78
N HIS A 93 -4.44 -15.14 -16.79
CA HIS A 93 -5.29 -16.34 -16.84
C HIS A 93 -6.29 -16.32 -18.00
N GLN A 94 -6.92 -15.17 -18.27
CA GLN A 94 -7.83 -15.04 -19.42
C GLN A 94 -7.11 -15.27 -20.77
N LYS A 95 -5.87 -14.78 -20.89
CA LYS A 95 -5.06 -14.91 -22.11
C LYS A 95 -4.40 -16.29 -22.24
N MET A 96 -4.10 -16.94 -21.11
CA MET A 96 -3.47 -18.25 -21.03
C MET A 96 -4.28 -19.15 -20.06
N PRO A 97 -5.42 -19.72 -20.49
CA PRO A 97 -6.31 -20.47 -19.59
C PRO A 97 -5.65 -21.69 -18.93
N THR A 98 -4.63 -22.28 -19.57
CA THR A 98 -3.88 -23.41 -19.03
C THR A 98 -2.80 -23.01 -18.01
N MET A 99 -2.51 -21.71 -17.88
CA MET A 99 -1.56 -21.20 -16.90
C MET A 99 -2.19 -21.22 -15.51
N ARG A 100 -1.59 -21.98 -14.59
CA ARG A 100 -2.00 -22.01 -13.17
C ARG A 100 -1.44 -20.80 -12.47
N ILE A 101 -2.26 -20.08 -11.70
CA ILE A 101 -1.83 -18.86 -11.02
C ILE A 101 -2.25 -18.88 -9.56
N ALA A 102 -1.28 -18.68 -8.69
CA ALA A 102 -1.50 -18.40 -7.28
C ALA A 102 -1.10 -16.96 -6.97
N HIS A 103 -2.08 -16.12 -6.68
CA HIS A 103 -1.86 -14.74 -6.29
C HIS A 103 -1.72 -14.62 -4.77
N VAL A 104 -0.65 -13.96 -4.32
CA VAL A 104 -0.33 -13.75 -2.90
C VAL A 104 -0.49 -12.25 -2.58
N PRO A 105 -1.50 -11.86 -1.77
CA PRO A 105 -1.95 -10.48 -1.62
C PRO A 105 -1.00 -9.63 -0.75
N LYS A 106 -0.13 -8.84 -1.40
CA LYS A 106 0.88 -7.97 -0.79
C LYS A 106 0.55 -6.49 -0.95
N THR A 107 0.19 -5.82 0.13
CA THR A 107 0.03 -4.36 0.15
C THR A 107 0.10 -3.86 1.60
N ILE A 108 0.79 -2.74 1.81
CA ILE A 108 0.82 -2.06 3.11
C ILE A 108 -0.39 -1.12 3.28
N ASP A 109 -1.13 -0.86 2.20
CA ASP A 109 -2.30 0.03 2.22
C ASP A 109 -3.55 -0.73 2.69
N ASN A 110 -3.45 -2.07 2.73
CA ASN A 110 -4.51 -2.96 3.18
C ASN A 110 -5.79 -2.82 2.36
N ASP A 111 -5.64 -2.62 1.05
CA ASP A 111 -6.69 -2.27 0.08
C ASP A 111 -7.21 -3.46 -0.73
N ILE A 112 -6.76 -4.70 -0.50
CA ILE A 112 -7.35 -5.90 -1.12
C ILE A 112 -8.48 -6.46 -0.23
N PRO A 113 -9.70 -6.70 -0.76
CA PRO A 113 -10.86 -7.17 0.01
C PRO A 113 -10.81 -8.67 0.30
N LEU A 114 -9.84 -9.11 1.12
CA LEU A 114 -9.74 -10.53 1.50
C LEU A 114 -10.97 -10.98 2.32
N PRO A 115 -11.44 -12.23 2.13
CA PRO A 115 -12.55 -12.81 2.89
C PRO A 115 -12.38 -12.66 4.40
N GLY A 116 -13.49 -12.47 5.12
CA GLY A 116 -13.47 -12.29 6.58
C GLY A 116 -12.74 -11.02 7.05
N GLY A 117 -12.56 -10.02 6.17
CA GLY A 117 -11.90 -8.76 6.52
C GLY A 117 -10.42 -8.91 6.84
N LYS A 118 -9.77 -10.00 6.40
CA LYS A 118 -8.36 -10.25 6.70
C LYS A 118 -7.46 -9.15 6.14
N ARG A 119 -6.42 -8.84 6.90
CA ARG A 119 -5.42 -7.87 6.49
C ARG A 119 -4.46 -8.49 5.48
N THR A 120 -3.88 -7.68 4.62
CA THR A 120 -2.82 -8.11 3.68
C THR A 120 -1.48 -8.13 4.40
N PHE A 121 -0.57 -9.02 3.97
CA PHE A 121 0.72 -9.10 4.65
C PHE A 121 1.57 -7.86 4.37
N GLY A 122 2.34 -7.46 5.37
CA GLY A 122 3.15 -6.24 5.41
C GLY A 122 2.43 -5.05 6.06
N PHE A 123 1.09 -5.05 6.12
CA PHE A 123 0.33 -3.98 6.77
C PHE A 123 0.65 -3.85 8.26
N GLU A 124 0.70 -4.95 9.01
CA GLU A 124 0.95 -4.87 10.46
C GLU A 124 2.38 -4.42 10.77
N THR A 125 3.36 -4.86 9.99
CA THR A 125 4.73 -4.36 10.08
C THR A 125 4.78 -2.85 9.80
N ALA A 126 4.19 -2.40 8.68
CA ALA A 126 4.16 -0.99 8.31
C ALA A 126 3.47 -0.14 9.39
N ARG A 127 2.33 -0.60 9.91
CA ARG A 127 1.61 0.06 11.00
C ARG A 127 2.43 0.12 12.29
N THR A 128 3.11 -0.96 12.65
CA THR A 128 3.96 -1.02 13.86
C THR A 128 5.09 0.00 13.77
N VAL A 129 5.83 0.01 12.66
CA VAL A 129 6.95 0.94 12.46
C VAL A 129 6.45 2.38 12.34
N GLY A 130 5.35 2.61 11.61
CA GLY A 130 4.73 3.93 11.51
C GLY A 130 4.30 4.48 12.86
N THR A 131 3.73 3.62 13.72
CA THR A 131 3.38 3.99 15.10
C THR A 131 4.62 4.40 15.89
N GLN A 132 5.71 3.63 15.84
CA GLN A 132 6.96 3.95 16.54
C GLN A 132 7.58 5.29 16.09
N ILE A 133 7.52 5.58 14.79
CA ILE A 133 7.97 6.86 14.23
C ILE A 133 7.11 8.00 14.75
N VAL A 134 5.78 7.86 14.69
CA VAL A 134 4.85 8.90 15.14
C VAL A 134 4.94 9.12 16.65
N ASP A 135 5.09 8.06 17.46
CA ASP A 135 5.32 8.18 18.90
C ASP A 135 6.56 9.02 19.20
N THR A 136 7.66 8.77 18.47
CA THR A 136 8.90 9.54 18.59
C THR A 136 8.67 11.01 18.22
N LEU A 137 7.90 11.27 17.15
CA LEU A 137 7.53 12.63 16.74
C LEU A 137 6.62 13.32 17.78
N ILE A 138 5.71 12.61 18.44
CA ILE A 138 4.87 13.16 19.52
C ILE A 138 5.74 13.60 20.70
N VAL A 139 6.74 12.79 21.07
CA VAL A 139 7.69 13.14 22.15
C VAL A 139 8.54 14.36 21.78
N ASP A 140 9.03 14.44 20.55
CA ASP A 140 9.75 15.65 20.07
C ASP A 140 8.83 16.87 20.04
N ALA A 141 7.62 16.73 19.48
CA ALA A 141 6.62 17.79 19.42
C ALA A 141 6.35 18.38 20.80
N LYS A 142 6.17 17.52 21.81
CA LYS A 142 5.99 17.93 23.20
C LYS A 142 7.20 18.68 23.76
N THR A 143 8.40 18.19 23.48
CA THR A 143 9.66 18.76 23.99
C THR A 143 9.95 20.12 23.39
N CYS A 144 9.75 20.26 22.07
CA CYS A 144 10.03 21.49 21.33
C CYS A 144 8.83 22.43 21.18
N ARG A 145 7.65 22.07 21.71
CA ARG A 145 6.39 22.83 21.60
C ARG A 145 6.04 23.17 20.15
N ARG A 146 6.08 22.14 19.30
CA ARG A 146 5.85 22.24 17.85
C ARG A 146 4.79 21.27 17.36
N TRP A 147 4.43 21.41 16.10
CA TRP A 147 3.53 20.50 15.40
C TRP A 147 4.24 19.79 14.25
N TYR A 148 3.89 18.51 14.06
CA TYR A 148 4.24 17.77 12.86
C TYR A 148 3.01 17.54 11.99
N LEU A 149 3.16 17.85 10.72
CA LEU A 149 2.29 17.37 9.66
C LEU A 149 2.96 16.17 9.02
N VAL A 150 2.42 14.97 9.25
CA VAL A 150 3.00 13.71 8.80
C VAL A 150 2.17 13.12 7.69
N GLU A 151 2.72 13.11 6.49
CA GLU A 151 2.13 12.40 5.36
C GLU A 151 2.50 10.91 5.43
N THR A 152 1.50 10.05 5.27
CA THR A 152 1.64 8.60 5.34
C THR A 152 1.18 7.95 4.04
N MET A 153 1.85 6.87 3.66
CA MET A 153 1.44 6.07 2.51
C MET A 153 0.07 5.43 2.71
N GLY A 154 -0.67 5.24 1.62
CA GLY A 154 -2.06 4.80 1.67
C GLY A 154 -2.91 5.47 0.60
N ARG A 155 -2.54 5.31 -0.67
CA ARG A 155 -3.21 5.98 -1.79
C ARG A 155 -4.69 5.64 -1.88
N GLN A 156 -5.02 4.36 -1.98
CA GLN A 156 -6.40 3.93 -2.25
C GLN A 156 -7.29 3.95 -1.01
N ALA A 157 -6.69 3.81 0.18
CA ALA A 157 -7.42 3.68 1.43
C ALA A 157 -6.63 4.20 2.62
N GLY A 158 -7.34 4.80 3.59
CA GLY A 158 -6.77 5.39 4.80
C GLY A 158 -6.47 4.41 5.94
N PHE A 159 -6.50 3.09 5.72
CA PHE A 159 -6.32 2.09 6.79
C PHE A 159 -5.01 2.27 7.55
N LEU A 160 -3.91 2.55 6.85
CA LEU A 160 -2.59 2.69 7.45
C LEU A 160 -2.51 3.96 8.30
N THR A 161 -2.89 5.10 7.73
CA THR A 161 -2.96 6.40 8.41
C THR A 161 -3.82 6.34 9.67
N LEU A 162 -5.03 5.79 9.56
CA LEU A 162 -5.95 5.67 10.69
C LEU A 162 -5.43 4.69 11.75
N GLY A 163 -4.84 3.57 11.31
CA GLY A 163 -4.27 2.55 12.18
C GLY A 163 -3.03 3.01 12.94
N ILE A 164 -2.21 3.87 12.34
CA ILE A 164 -1.08 4.55 12.99
C ILE A 164 -1.61 5.58 13.98
N GLY A 165 -2.52 6.47 13.53
CA GLY A 165 -3.02 7.56 14.38
C GLY A 165 -3.74 7.08 15.63
N LEU A 166 -4.56 6.03 15.51
CA LEU A 166 -5.21 5.41 16.66
C LEU A 166 -4.20 4.77 17.61
N ALA A 167 -3.14 4.13 17.09
CA ALA A 167 -2.15 3.43 17.92
C ALA A 167 -1.19 4.39 18.63
N SER A 168 -0.80 5.49 17.99
CA SER A 168 0.14 6.47 18.52
C SER A 168 -0.51 7.58 19.35
N GLY A 169 -1.84 7.74 19.26
CA GLY A 169 -2.54 8.88 19.85
C GLY A 169 -2.23 10.20 19.13
N ALA A 170 -2.17 10.17 17.80
CA ALA A 170 -2.03 11.39 17.00
C ALA A 170 -3.22 12.35 17.25
N SER A 171 -2.99 13.66 17.17
CA SER A 171 -4.02 14.67 17.43
C SER A 171 -5.16 14.60 16.41
N LEU A 172 -4.84 14.31 15.15
CA LEU A 172 -5.78 14.20 14.05
C LEU A 172 -5.20 13.25 12.99
N ALA A 173 -6.06 12.49 12.31
CA ALA A 173 -5.68 11.75 11.11
C ALA A 173 -6.72 11.98 10.02
N LEU A 174 -6.31 12.50 8.86
CA LEU A 174 -7.17 12.72 7.69
C LEU A 174 -7.02 11.57 6.69
N ILE A 175 -8.13 11.02 6.22
CA ILE A 175 -8.17 9.91 5.27
C ILE A 175 -9.02 10.26 4.04
N PRO A 176 -8.71 9.73 2.84
CA PRO A 176 -9.44 10.08 1.62
C PRO A 176 -10.92 9.71 1.67
N GLU A 177 -11.30 8.68 2.42
CA GLU A 177 -12.70 8.22 2.51
C GLU A 177 -13.66 9.25 3.11
N GLU A 178 -13.15 10.25 3.84
CA GLU A 178 -13.95 11.35 4.39
C GLU A 178 -14.33 12.40 3.35
N TYR A 179 -13.80 12.29 2.14
CA TYR A 179 -13.84 13.32 1.11
C TYR A 179 -14.23 12.75 -0.24
N SER A 180 -14.94 13.55 -1.03
CA SER A 180 -15.25 13.20 -2.42
C SER A 180 -14.03 13.43 -3.31
N ARG A 181 -13.75 12.51 -4.24
CA ARG A 181 -12.62 12.66 -5.16
C ARG A 181 -12.78 13.86 -6.08
N GLY A 182 -11.70 14.61 -6.31
CA GLY A 182 -11.66 15.73 -7.24
C GLY A 182 -12.61 16.89 -6.92
N ALA A 183 -13.03 17.06 -5.67
CA ALA A 183 -14.13 17.95 -5.31
C ALA A 183 -13.78 19.02 -4.27
N HIS A 184 -12.64 18.90 -3.59
CA HIS A 184 -12.30 19.72 -2.44
C HIS A 184 -11.19 20.72 -2.72
N GLU A 185 -11.27 21.87 -2.05
CA GLU A 185 -10.19 22.84 -2.02
C GLU A 185 -9.15 22.50 -0.94
N PRO A 186 -7.85 22.71 -1.20
CA PRO A 186 -6.80 22.58 -0.19
C PRO A 186 -7.09 23.38 1.10
N ALA A 187 -7.74 24.54 0.96
CA ALA A 187 -8.13 25.40 2.09
C ALA A 187 -9.09 24.71 3.07
N GLU A 188 -9.91 23.75 2.62
CA GLU A 188 -10.80 22.99 3.50
C GLU A 188 -10.03 22.11 4.48
N PHE A 189 -8.98 21.44 3.99
CA PHE A 189 -8.08 20.61 4.81
C PHE A 189 -7.28 21.49 5.78
N ALA A 190 -6.72 22.60 5.28
CA ALA A 190 -5.99 23.56 6.10
C ALA A 190 -6.84 24.09 7.26
N LYS A 191 -8.10 24.46 6.99
CA LYS A 191 -9.05 24.92 8.02
C LYS A 191 -9.28 23.88 9.11
N ARG A 192 -9.42 22.60 8.73
CA ARG A 192 -9.61 21.49 9.68
C ARG A 192 -8.38 21.29 10.57
N ILE A 193 -7.20 21.37 9.97
CA ILE A 193 -5.91 21.30 10.66
C ILE A 193 -5.75 22.45 11.65
N VAL A 194 -5.97 23.69 11.22
CA VAL A 194 -5.89 24.89 12.08
C VAL A 194 -6.89 24.81 13.23
N SER A 195 -8.12 24.37 12.98
CA SER A 195 -9.14 24.20 14.02
C SER A 195 -8.71 23.20 15.09
N THR A 196 -8.07 22.11 14.69
CA THR A 196 -7.50 21.10 15.60
C THR A 196 -6.37 21.68 16.45
N ILE A 197 -5.44 22.40 15.83
CA ILE A 197 -4.33 23.06 16.53
C ILE A 197 -4.87 24.03 17.59
N LYS A 198 -5.87 24.84 17.23
CA LYS A 198 -6.51 25.78 18.16
C LYS A 198 -7.19 25.06 19.32
N ALA A 199 -7.97 24.01 19.05
CA ALA A 199 -8.63 23.23 20.09
C ALA A 199 -7.63 22.65 21.10
N GLN A 200 -6.51 22.11 20.60
CA GLN A 200 -5.45 21.56 21.45
C GLN A 200 -4.72 22.66 22.24
N ASN A 201 -4.43 23.81 21.63
CA ASN A 201 -3.87 24.97 22.32
C ASN A 201 -4.77 25.46 23.46
N MET A 202 -6.10 25.56 23.23
CA MET A 202 -7.07 25.93 24.26
C MET A 202 -7.11 24.91 25.41
N ALA A 203 -6.84 23.64 25.12
CA ALA A 203 -6.69 22.58 26.12
C ALA A 203 -5.30 22.56 26.80
N GLY A 204 -4.44 23.54 26.55
CA GLY A 204 -3.09 23.64 27.10
C GLY A 204 -2.06 22.71 26.44
N LYS A 205 -2.43 22.01 25.35
CA LYS A 205 -1.57 21.13 24.58
C LYS A 205 -1.07 21.85 23.33
N ASN A 206 0.00 22.63 23.48
CA ASN A 206 0.56 23.43 22.39
C ASN A 206 1.55 22.66 21.49
N TYR A 207 1.27 21.38 21.26
CA TYR A 207 2.07 20.49 20.44
C TYR A 207 1.18 19.37 19.88
N GLY A 208 1.65 18.70 18.84
CA GLY A 208 0.95 17.52 18.35
C GLY A 208 1.47 16.99 17.04
N VAL A 209 0.86 15.88 16.61
CA VAL A 209 1.10 15.29 15.30
C VAL A 209 -0.24 15.16 14.59
N ILE A 210 -0.28 15.60 13.34
CA ILE A 210 -1.42 15.45 12.44
C ILE A 210 -0.99 14.51 11.32
N LEU A 211 -1.73 13.43 11.13
CA LEU A 211 -1.49 12.47 10.06
C LEU A 211 -2.35 12.80 8.84
N LEU A 212 -1.74 12.72 7.66
CA LEU A 212 -2.41 12.85 6.38
C LEU A 212 -2.17 11.57 5.58
N ALA A 213 -3.22 11.00 5.00
CA ALA A 213 -3.08 9.94 4.01
C ALA A 213 -2.70 10.57 2.64
N GLU A 214 -1.70 10.03 1.95
CA GLU A 214 -1.28 10.50 0.61
C GLU A 214 -2.46 10.54 -0.38
N GLY A 215 -3.44 9.64 -0.21
CA GLY A 215 -4.65 9.58 -1.03
C GLY A 215 -5.53 10.84 -0.98
N LEU A 216 -5.32 11.75 -0.02
CA LEU A 216 -6.02 13.04 0.02
C LEU A 216 -5.72 13.92 -1.20
N LEU A 217 -4.59 13.70 -1.88
CA LEU A 217 -4.30 14.39 -3.15
C LEU A 217 -5.37 14.10 -4.22
N ASP A 218 -5.91 12.87 -4.26
CA ASP A 218 -7.00 12.52 -5.19
C ASP A 218 -8.35 13.18 -4.83
N CYS A 219 -8.46 13.78 -3.64
CA CYS A 219 -9.65 14.53 -3.20
C CYS A 219 -9.62 16.00 -3.62
N LEU A 220 -8.44 16.53 -3.95
CA LEU A 220 -8.26 17.92 -4.37
C LEU A 220 -8.77 18.13 -5.79
N ARG A 221 -9.36 19.29 -6.06
CA ARG A 221 -9.68 19.71 -7.45
C ARG A 221 -8.36 19.88 -8.23
N PRO A 222 -8.22 19.31 -9.44
CA PRO A 222 -7.00 19.46 -10.24
C PRO A 222 -6.59 20.92 -10.46
N GLU A 223 -7.55 21.82 -10.61
CA GLU A 223 -7.33 23.24 -10.87
C GLU A 223 -7.03 24.06 -9.60
N SER A 224 -7.05 23.43 -8.41
CA SER A 224 -6.90 24.13 -7.13
C SER A 224 -5.46 24.49 -6.78
N SER A 225 -4.48 23.95 -7.51
CA SER A 225 -3.07 24.28 -7.32
C SER A 225 -2.33 24.12 -8.64
N GLU A 226 -1.43 25.05 -8.96
CA GLU A 226 -0.51 24.94 -10.11
C GLU A 226 0.37 23.69 -10.02
N LEU A 227 0.56 23.14 -8.81
CA LEU A 227 1.30 21.90 -8.61
C LEU A 227 0.52 20.68 -9.15
N LEU A 228 -0.81 20.70 -9.20
CA LEU A 228 -1.65 19.53 -9.53
C LEU A 228 -1.89 19.34 -11.05
N ASP A 229 -1.19 20.06 -11.91
CA ASP A 229 -1.41 20.06 -13.37
C ASP A 229 -1.07 18.71 -14.06
N GLU A 230 -1.71 18.45 -15.20
CA GLU A 230 -2.07 17.12 -15.73
C GLU A 230 -0.92 16.16 -16.12
N ASP A 231 0.33 16.63 -16.23
CA ASP A 231 1.47 15.86 -16.78
C ASP A 231 2.00 14.74 -15.86
N LEU A 232 1.45 14.61 -14.66
CA LEU A 232 2.00 13.74 -13.62
C LEU A 232 1.41 12.33 -13.60
N ARG A 233 0.80 11.77 -14.64
CA ARG A 233 0.18 10.41 -14.55
C ARG A 233 1.11 9.28 -15.01
N ASP A 234 1.18 8.19 -14.25
CA ASP A 234 1.96 6.98 -14.57
C ASP A 234 1.32 6.12 -15.69
N GLU A 235 2.02 5.06 -16.13
CA GLU A 235 1.55 4.12 -17.17
C GLU A 235 0.21 3.43 -16.83
N LEU A 236 -0.27 3.52 -15.58
CA LEU A 236 -1.56 3.00 -15.12
C LEU A 236 -2.62 4.11 -14.96
N GLY A 237 -2.34 5.32 -15.45
CA GLY A 237 -3.22 6.49 -15.39
C GLY A 237 -3.29 7.16 -14.02
N ARG A 238 -2.34 6.87 -13.14
CA ARG A 238 -2.35 7.31 -11.73
C ARG A 238 -1.40 8.49 -11.53
N ILE A 239 -1.82 9.56 -10.83
CA ILE A 239 -0.92 10.65 -10.44
C ILE A 239 0.37 10.10 -9.78
N THR A 240 1.51 10.59 -10.23
CA THR A 240 2.87 10.22 -9.87
C THR A 240 3.26 11.15 -8.74
N TYR A 241 2.80 10.83 -7.53
CA TYR A 241 3.07 11.63 -6.32
C TYR A 241 4.54 11.61 -5.87
N SER A 242 5.46 11.13 -6.70
CA SER A 242 6.89 11.23 -6.39
C SER A 242 7.38 12.68 -6.41
N GLU A 243 6.59 13.63 -6.91
CA GLU A 243 7.00 15.03 -7.07
C GLU A 243 6.17 16.03 -6.24
N ILE A 244 5.00 15.65 -5.70
CA ILE A 244 4.14 16.54 -4.90
C ILE A 244 3.81 15.87 -3.59
N GLU A 245 4.20 16.52 -2.50
CA GLU A 245 3.77 16.15 -1.15
C GLU A 245 2.56 17.02 -0.73
N LEU A 246 1.62 16.45 0.03
CA LEU A 246 0.51 17.21 0.62
C LEU A 246 1.01 18.36 1.48
N GLY A 247 2.18 18.19 2.11
CA GLY A 247 2.84 19.23 2.87
C GLY A 247 3.09 20.50 2.08
N ASP A 248 3.49 20.39 0.80
CA ASP A 248 3.83 21.55 -0.04
C ASP A 248 2.59 22.38 -0.38
N VAL A 249 1.46 21.71 -0.56
CA VAL A 249 0.17 22.35 -0.85
C VAL A 249 -0.44 22.96 0.42
N LEU A 250 -0.39 22.24 1.55
CA LEU A 250 -1.16 22.60 2.75
C LEU A 250 -0.40 23.53 3.70
N LEU A 251 0.92 23.42 3.84
CA LEU A 251 1.68 24.23 4.80
C LEU A 251 1.55 25.74 4.59
N PRO A 252 1.62 26.28 3.35
CA PRO A 252 1.44 27.72 3.14
C PRO A 252 0.07 28.20 3.59
N LEU A 253 -0.98 27.43 3.29
CA LEU A 253 -2.36 27.75 3.64
C LEU A 253 -2.58 27.71 5.16
N ILE A 254 -2.03 26.70 5.83
CA ILE A 254 -2.09 26.57 7.30
C ILE A 254 -1.39 27.76 7.97
N ARG A 255 -0.18 28.13 7.50
CA ARG A 255 0.58 29.27 8.05
C ARG A 255 -0.16 30.59 7.87
N ASN A 256 -0.62 30.87 6.65
CA ASN A 256 -1.38 32.09 6.36
C ASN A 256 -2.63 32.20 7.22
N GLN A 257 -3.35 31.08 7.40
CA GLN A 257 -4.55 31.07 8.24
C GLN A 257 -4.20 31.31 9.72
N LEU A 258 -3.17 30.65 10.27
CA LEU A 258 -2.72 30.89 11.64
C LEU A 258 -2.28 32.34 11.87
N GLU A 259 -1.53 32.92 10.93
CA GLU A 259 -1.08 34.32 10.98
C GLU A 259 -2.27 35.28 10.96
N SER A 260 -3.25 35.05 10.07
CA SER A 260 -4.48 35.87 10.01
C SER A 260 -5.30 35.85 11.30
N GLU A 261 -5.15 34.79 12.10
CA GLU A 261 -5.82 34.61 13.39
C GLU A 261 -4.95 35.03 14.58
N GLY A 262 -3.78 35.64 14.33
CA GLY A 262 -2.85 36.16 15.34
C GLY A 262 -1.99 35.10 16.03
N ILE A 263 -1.88 33.90 15.46
CA ILE A 263 -1.13 32.77 16.01
C ILE A 263 0.18 32.61 15.24
N THR A 264 1.25 33.28 15.70
CA THR A 264 2.54 33.34 14.97
C THR A 264 3.66 32.51 15.60
N GLU A 265 3.49 32.04 16.84
CA GLU A 265 4.55 31.34 17.60
C GLU A 265 4.58 29.82 17.36
N ILE A 266 3.71 29.29 16.49
CA ILE A 266 3.61 27.84 16.25
C ILE A 266 4.57 27.40 15.15
N GLU A 267 5.58 26.62 15.53
CA GLU A 267 6.44 25.91 14.58
C GLU A 267 5.69 24.67 14.03
N ILE A 268 5.58 24.57 12.70
CA ILE A 268 5.01 23.40 12.00
C ILE A 268 6.06 22.83 11.06
N LYS A 269 6.34 21.53 11.18
CA LYS A 269 7.24 20.76 10.31
C LYS A 269 6.47 19.73 9.50
N HIS A 270 6.77 19.63 8.22
CA HIS A 270 6.30 18.54 7.37
C HIS A 270 7.25 17.35 7.44
N LYS A 271 6.71 16.13 7.38
CA LYS A 271 7.48 14.90 7.24
C LYS A 271 6.69 13.83 6.51
N THR A 272 7.30 13.23 5.50
CA THR A 272 6.77 12.05 4.82
C THR A 272 7.24 10.78 5.54
N VAL A 273 6.33 9.83 5.79
CA VAL A 273 6.60 8.52 6.40
C VAL A 273 6.02 7.43 5.53
N GLY A 274 6.89 6.69 4.83
CA GLY A 274 6.44 5.77 3.80
C GLY A 274 7.45 4.72 3.39
N TYR A 275 8.56 5.12 2.75
CA TYR A 275 9.55 4.18 2.23
C TYR A 275 10.21 3.35 3.33
N GLU A 276 10.44 3.95 4.49
CA GLU A 276 10.94 3.28 5.69
C GLU A 276 9.96 2.22 6.23
N LEU A 277 8.65 2.35 5.95
CA LEU A 277 7.64 1.37 6.34
C LEU A 277 7.67 0.13 5.43
N ARG A 278 7.90 0.35 4.13
CA ARG A 278 7.86 -0.71 3.09
C ARG A 278 9.03 -1.70 3.17
N CYS A 279 10.18 -1.23 3.63
CA CYS A 279 11.42 -2.00 3.71
C CYS A 279 11.79 -2.40 5.13
N ALA A 280 10.90 -2.16 6.10
CA ALA A 280 11.13 -2.56 7.47
C ALA A 280 11.26 -4.08 7.60
N ARG A 281 12.03 -4.51 8.61
CA ARG A 281 12.08 -5.91 9.02
C ARG A 281 10.67 -6.36 9.42
N PRO A 282 10.13 -7.44 8.84
CA PRO A 282 8.79 -7.90 9.16
C PRO A 282 8.68 -8.37 10.60
N ILE A 283 7.55 -8.06 11.24
CA ILE A 283 7.22 -8.57 12.58
C ILE A 283 6.76 -10.03 12.50
N ALA A 284 6.71 -10.71 13.66
CA ALA A 284 6.36 -12.13 13.73
C ALA A 284 5.04 -12.47 13.02
N ALA A 285 4.01 -11.62 13.18
CA ALA A 285 2.69 -11.83 12.55
C ALA A 285 2.77 -11.86 11.02
N ASP A 286 3.51 -10.94 10.41
CA ASP A 286 3.68 -10.90 8.95
C ASP A 286 4.62 -12.00 8.44
N ILE A 287 5.65 -12.37 9.21
CA ILE A 287 6.53 -13.51 8.88
C ILE A 287 5.71 -14.81 8.82
N GLU A 288 4.92 -15.08 9.86
CA GLU A 288 4.06 -16.26 9.93
C GLU A 288 3.07 -16.25 8.77
N TYR A 289 2.38 -15.12 8.56
CA TYR A 289 1.35 -15.02 7.55
C TYR A 289 1.90 -15.18 6.13
N ALA A 290 3.01 -14.51 5.80
CA ALA A 290 3.65 -14.63 4.49
C ALA A 290 4.15 -16.07 4.23
N ARG A 291 4.65 -16.78 5.25
CA ARG A 291 5.02 -18.20 5.14
C ARG A 291 3.82 -19.09 4.84
N ILE A 292 2.70 -18.87 5.53
CA ILE A 292 1.45 -19.61 5.29
C ILE A 292 0.95 -19.37 3.87
N LEU A 293 0.95 -18.11 3.40
CA LEU A 293 0.54 -17.78 2.03
C LEU A 293 1.48 -18.39 0.98
N GLY A 294 2.79 -18.37 1.23
CA GLY A 294 3.78 -18.99 0.34
C GLY A 294 3.62 -20.52 0.25
N TYR A 295 3.34 -21.18 1.38
CA TYR A 295 2.99 -22.60 1.41
C TYR A 295 1.67 -22.85 0.64
N GLY A 296 0.66 -22.03 0.89
CA GLY A 296 -0.64 -22.10 0.22
C GLY A 296 -0.57 -21.87 -1.28
N ALA A 297 0.33 -21.01 -1.76
CA ALA A 297 0.51 -20.79 -3.19
C ALA A 297 0.95 -22.06 -3.92
N ILE A 298 1.88 -22.84 -3.36
CA ILE A 298 2.29 -24.11 -3.95
C ILE A 298 1.18 -25.16 -3.87
N GLN A 299 0.41 -25.16 -2.78
CA GLN A 299 -0.76 -26.02 -2.65
C GLN A 299 -1.81 -25.71 -3.73
N ALA A 300 -2.12 -24.43 -3.98
CA ALA A 300 -3.04 -24.00 -5.02
C ALA A 300 -2.57 -24.49 -6.40
N LEU A 301 -1.30 -24.23 -6.76
CA LEU A 301 -0.72 -24.65 -8.04
C LEU A 301 -0.69 -26.19 -8.24
N SER A 302 -0.62 -26.95 -7.14
CA SER A 302 -0.59 -28.42 -7.20
C SER A 302 -1.96 -29.07 -7.27
N SER A 303 -2.99 -28.39 -6.75
CA SER A 303 -4.31 -29.00 -6.51
C SER A 303 -5.41 -28.52 -7.43
N GLN A 304 -5.25 -27.35 -8.07
CA GLN A 304 -6.30 -26.71 -8.83
C GLN A 304 -5.74 -26.09 -10.12
N GLU A 305 -6.44 -26.31 -11.23
CA GLU A 305 -6.27 -25.50 -12.44
C GLU A 305 -7.04 -24.19 -12.27
N GLY A 306 -6.47 -23.09 -12.78
CA GLY A 306 -7.10 -21.76 -12.69
C GLY A 306 -6.22 -20.72 -12.00
N ALA A 307 -6.85 -19.60 -11.67
CA ALA A 307 -6.20 -18.47 -11.02
C ALA A 307 -6.89 -18.11 -9.70
N PHE A 308 -6.14 -18.20 -8.60
CA PHE A 308 -6.68 -18.09 -7.25
C PHE A 308 -5.95 -17.04 -6.41
N MET A 309 -6.72 -16.29 -5.64
CA MET A 309 -6.24 -15.53 -4.48
C MET A 309 -5.98 -16.51 -3.34
N VAL A 310 -4.74 -16.54 -2.85
CA VAL A 310 -4.37 -17.34 -1.67
C VAL A 310 -4.70 -16.51 -0.42
N THR A 311 -5.49 -17.08 0.48
CA THR A 311 -5.83 -16.47 1.77
C THR A 311 -5.92 -17.52 2.87
N ARG A 312 -6.10 -17.09 4.12
CA ARG A 312 -6.37 -17.98 5.25
C ARG A 312 -7.54 -17.48 6.08
N GLU A 313 -8.31 -18.42 6.60
CA GLU A 313 -9.24 -18.16 7.70
C GLU A 313 -8.81 -19.01 8.88
N PHE A 314 -8.49 -18.34 10.00
CA PHE A 314 -7.84 -18.97 11.15
C PHE A 314 -6.59 -19.77 10.73
N GLU A 315 -6.59 -21.07 11.00
CA GLU A 315 -5.49 -21.99 10.71
C GLU A 315 -5.67 -22.76 9.39
N LYS A 316 -6.67 -22.38 8.58
CA LYS A 316 -7.00 -23.07 7.32
C LYS A 316 -6.75 -22.17 6.11
N LEU A 317 -6.15 -22.76 5.08
CA LEU A 317 -5.95 -22.12 3.79
C LEU A 317 -7.22 -22.17 2.94
N PHE A 318 -7.43 -21.11 2.18
CA PHE A 318 -8.51 -21.00 1.20
C PHE A 318 -7.95 -20.43 -0.11
N PHE A 319 -8.47 -20.95 -1.22
CA PHE A 319 -8.14 -20.52 -2.56
C PHE A 319 -9.41 -19.99 -3.21
N VAL A 320 -9.48 -18.67 -3.36
CA VAL A 320 -10.68 -18.01 -3.88
C VAL A 320 -10.42 -17.62 -5.34
N PRO A 321 -11.27 -18.02 -6.29
CA PRO A 321 -11.12 -17.64 -7.70
C PRO A 321 -10.93 -16.12 -7.86
N LEU A 322 -9.91 -15.71 -8.62
CA LEU A 322 -9.58 -14.28 -8.79
C LEU A 322 -10.75 -13.48 -9.38
N GLU A 323 -11.57 -14.10 -10.22
CA GLU A 323 -12.77 -13.49 -10.81
C GLU A 323 -13.73 -12.91 -9.76
N GLN A 324 -13.79 -13.48 -8.54
CA GLN A 324 -14.66 -12.98 -7.47
C GLN A 324 -14.20 -11.63 -6.91
N PHE A 325 -12.95 -11.25 -7.17
CA PHE A 325 -12.38 -9.97 -6.75
C PHE A 325 -12.46 -8.92 -7.86
N VAL A 326 -12.80 -9.30 -9.09
CA VAL A 326 -12.76 -8.43 -10.26
C VAL A 326 -14.12 -7.76 -10.48
N ALA A 327 -14.11 -6.44 -10.65
CA ALA A 327 -15.24 -5.64 -11.10
C ALA A 327 -14.76 -4.69 -12.21
N ASN A 328 -15.47 -4.63 -13.34
CA ASN A 328 -15.09 -3.81 -14.49
C ASN A 328 -13.66 -4.08 -15.01
N GLY A 329 -13.19 -5.32 -14.92
CA GLY A 329 -11.88 -5.74 -15.43
C GLY A 329 -10.69 -5.44 -14.50
N THR A 330 -10.91 -4.84 -13.33
CA THR A 330 -9.88 -4.61 -12.31
C THR A 330 -10.30 -5.22 -10.97
N VAL A 331 -9.32 -5.59 -10.15
CA VAL A 331 -9.60 -6.04 -8.79
C VAL A 331 -10.15 -4.87 -7.97
N ARG A 332 -11.31 -5.08 -7.35
CA ARG A 332 -11.97 -4.08 -6.51
C ARG A 332 -11.13 -3.84 -5.27
N GLY A 333 -10.72 -2.59 -5.04
CA GLY A 333 -10.13 -2.17 -3.78
C GLY A 333 -11.15 -2.13 -2.63
N ARG A 334 -10.70 -2.29 -1.40
CA ARG A 334 -11.46 -1.93 -0.20
C ARG A 334 -10.94 -0.62 0.39
N THR A 335 -11.86 0.14 0.94
CA THR A 335 -11.61 1.42 1.62
C THR A 335 -12.09 1.33 3.07
N VAL A 336 -11.71 2.29 3.90
CA VAL A 336 -12.22 2.43 5.26
C VAL A 336 -13.75 2.64 5.20
N ASP A 337 -14.49 1.83 5.94
CA ASP A 337 -15.91 2.05 6.17
C ASP A 337 -16.08 3.08 7.30
N LEU A 338 -16.65 4.24 6.96
CA LEU A 338 -16.90 5.34 7.91
C LEU A 338 -17.97 4.98 8.97
N GLU A 339 -18.74 3.92 8.75
CA GLU A 339 -19.68 3.41 9.73
C GLU A 339 -19.10 2.32 10.63
N SER A 340 -17.88 1.86 10.37
CA SER A 340 -17.23 0.81 11.16
C SER A 340 -16.86 1.28 12.57
N ASP A 341 -16.90 0.34 13.53
CA ASP A 341 -16.44 0.60 14.89
C ASP A 341 -14.96 1.00 14.94
N PHE A 342 -14.15 0.46 14.03
CA PHE A 342 -12.75 0.84 13.90
C PHE A 342 -12.60 2.33 13.58
N TYR A 343 -13.34 2.84 12.59
CA TYR A 343 -13.33 4.25 12.25
C TYR A 343 -13.89 5.12 13.37
N LYS A 344 -15.06 4.77 13.91
CA LYS A 344 -15.72 5.51 14.99
C LYS A 344 -14.84 5.60 16.23
N LEU A 345 -14.14 4.51 16.58
CA LEU A 345 -13.18 4.49 17.68
C LEU A 345 -11.99 5.41 17.38
N ALA A 346 -11.37 5.29 16.22
CA ALA A 346 -10.26 6.15 15.82
C ALA A 346 -10.63 7.63 15.90
N CYS A 347 -11.82 8.00 15.43
CA CYS A 347 -12.32 9.37 15.52
C CYS A 347 -12.48 9.88 16.95
N ARG A 348 -12.95 9.04 17.88
CA ARG A 348 -13.15 9.44 19.29
C ARG A 348 -11.85 9.71 20.04
N TYR A 349 -10.74 9.11 19.61
CA TYR A 349 -9.42 9.31 20.22
C TYR A 349 -8.66 10.50 19.62
N MET A 350 -9.21 11.10 18.57
CA MET A 350 -8.63 12.25 17.87
C MET A 350 -9.47 13.51 18.10
N VAL A 351 -8.84 14.66 17.95
CA VAL A 351 -9.50 15.96 17.94
C VAL A 351 -9.94 16.21 16.50
N ARG A 352 -11.25 16.03 16.22
CA ARG A 352 -11.84 16.17 14.88
C ARG A 352 -12.80 17.33 14.80
#